data_AF-A0A089KLW8-F1
#
_entry.id   AF-A0A089KLW8-F1
#
_cell.length_a   1.000
_cell.length_b   1.000
_cell.length_c   1.000
_cell.angle_alpha   90.00
_cell.angle_beta   90.00
_cell.angle_gamma   90.00
#
_symmetry.space_group_name_H-M   'P 1'
#
loop_
_entity.id
_entity.type
_entity.pdbx_description
1 polymer ?
#
loop_
_entity_poly.entity_id
_entity_poly.type
_entity_poly.pdbx_seq_one_letter_code
_entity_poly.pdbx_strand_id
1 'polypeptide(L)'
;MLKHKRKFSSKQFVIKTATVGLLLNMLASPVSSAVFASEVQTPVTSESGTAATSTPAANTAAVKIPTVESLGLNVKSAVLIEPTTGEVLLSLNADQAMPPASMTKMMTEYLVTEAVNNGQISWDQIVTVQENAAKQIGSRIFLAQGDQHTVKELYIAMAVGSANDATVALAELVSGSEQQFVALMNETAQKMGMKTAYFINSTGLDRADMPAKYRPEIDRETVMSAMDAAILAKFIVTEHPDFNEFTTIQSYKFRERDAKPMINYNWMLEANKDIANFKAYAYPGLDGLKTGHTTNAGNCFTGTAVRDGMRLISVVMGADSEAHRFTETKKVLDFGFNNFEIKQVVAAKSVISGNETVPVQKGKSESVPVVTDAGVTFMVPKGTVNPAVETAVAVNDASTLVAPIANATAVGKVTYSYKIEGMESVQQKTVNLITAEEAEKAGWFKLLMRAIGDFFGDLFTGIKDLF
;
A
#
# COMPACT_ATOMS: atom_id res chain seq x y z
N MET A 1 41.23 -39.23 -1.35
CA MET A 1 40.44 -40.49 -1.37
C MET A 1 39.10 -40.15 -0.72
N LEU A 2 37.90 -40.25 -1.28
CA LEU A 2 37.33 -40.99 -2.41
C LEU A 2 36.28 -40.06 -3.08
N LYS A 3 36.21 -40.07 -4.42
CA LYS A 3 35.18 -39.37 -5.21
C LYS A 3 33.94 -40.25 -5.35
N HIS A 4 32.74 -39.68 -5.22
CA HIS A 4 31.50 -40.30 -5.69
C HIS A 4 30.94 -39.51 -6.89
N LYS A 5 31.14 -40.07 -8.08
CA LYS A 5 30.53 -39.63 -9.35
C LYS A 5 29.17 -40.32 -9.49
N ARG A 6 28.07 -39.57 -9.59
CA ARG A 6 26.80 -40.06 -10.13
C ARG A 6 26.77 -39.82 -11.64
N LYS A 7 26.62 -40.91 -12.40
CA LYS A 7 26.35 -40.92 -13.85
C LYS A 7 24.84 -40.69 -14.05
N PHE A 8 24.46 -39.74 -14.90
CA PHE A 8 23.14 -39.70 -15.52
C PHE A 8 23.28 -40.09 -16.99
N SER A 9 22.45 -41.05 -17.39
CA SER A 9 22.42 -41.71 -18.70
C SER A 9 21.44 -40.99 -19.63
N SER A 10 21.93 -40.60 -20.80
CA SER A 10 21.18 -40.13 -21.96
C SER A 10 20.58 -41.28 -22.75
N LYS A 11 19.30 -41.20 -23.13
CA LYS A 11 18.66 -41.89 -24.29
C LYS A 11 17.33 -41.17 -24.56
N GLN A 12 17.27 -40.33 -25.59
CA GLN A 12 16.72 -40.62 -26.92
C GLN A 12 15.24 -41.02 -26.90
N PHE A 13 14.37 -40.10 -27.33
CA PHE A 13 13.10 -40.45 -27.95
C PHE A 13 12.86 -39.59 -29.20
N VAL A 14 12.28 -40.25 -30.18
CA VAL A 14 12.40 -40.02 -31.62
C VAL A 14 11.29 -39.12 -32.15
N ILE A 15 11.67 -38.22 -33.06
CA ILE A 15 10.80 -37.42 -33.93
C ILE A 15 10.08 -38.35 -34.91
N LYS A 16 8.75 -38.26 -35.00
CA LYS A 16 7.98 -38.75 -36.15
C LYS A 16 7.03 -37.67 -36.65
N THR A 17 7.42 -37.10 -37.78
CA THR A 17 6.59 -36.42 -38.77
C THR A 17 5.57 -37.40 -39.38
N ALA A 18 4.33 -36.93 -39.58
CA ALA A 18 3.39 -37.50 -40.55
C ALA A 18 2.47 -36.40 -41.09
N THR A 19 2.62 -36.13 -42.38
CA THR A 19 1.85 -35.18 -43.19
C THR A 19 0.93 -35.98 -44.12
N VAL A 20 -0.38 -35.77 -44.05
CA VAL A 20 -1.41 -36.03 -45.08
C VAL A 20 -2.63 -35.18 -44.63
N GLY A 21 -3.35 -34.34 -45.39
CA GLY A 21 -3.56 -34.20 -46.83
C GLY A 21 -5.07 -34.06 -47.06
N LEU A 22 -5.50 -32.93 -47.66
CA LEU A 22 -6.81 -32.61 -48.25
C LEU A 22 -8.04 -32.35 -47.34
N LEU A 23 -8.60 -31.12 -47.44
CA LEU A 23 -9.85 -30.88 -48.18
C LEU A 23 -10.08 -29.37 -48.39
N LEU A 24 -10.09 -28.97 -49.66
CA LEU A 24 -10.51 -27.67 -50.18
C LEU A 24 -11.86 -27.90 -50.88
N ASN A 25 -12.90 -27.16 -50.50
CA ASN A 25 -14.00 -26.64 -51.35
C ASN A 25 -15.26 -26.33 -50.51
N MET A 26 -15.62 -25.05 -50.39
CA MET A 26 -16.85 -24.54 -51.01
C MET A 26 -16.92 -23.01 -50.91
N LEU A 27 -17.08 -22.39 -52.08
CA LEU A 27 -17.30 -20.97 -52.35
C LEU A 27 -18.81 -20.67 -52.41
N ALA A 28 -19.14 -19.40 -52.13
CA ALA A 28 -20.32 -18.63 -52.59
C ALA A 28 -21.69 -19.04 -51.98
N SER A 29 -22.50 -18.14 -51.40
CA SER A 29 -23.05 -16.89 -51.96
C SER A 29 -23.81 -16.07 -50.89
N PRO A 30 -24.21 -14.81 -51.18
CA PRO A 30 -24.59 -13.77 -50.23
C PRO A 30 -26.11 -13.57 -50.06
N VAL A 31 -26.55 -12.94 -48.97
CA VAL A 31 -27.92 -12.39 -48.78
C VAL A 31 -27.80 -11.16 -47.87
N SER A 32 -27.72 -9.94 -48.39
CA SER A 32 -28.80 -9.01 -48.81
C SER A 32 -28.93 -7.86 -47.81
N SER A 33 -28.48 -6.69 -48.26
CA SER A 33 -28.74 -5.38 -47.68
C SER A 33 -30.18 -4.98 -48.00
N ALA A 34 -30.95 -4.57 -46.98
CA ALA A 34 -32.25 -3.93 -47.19
C ALA A 34 -32.04 -2.41 -47.27
N VAL A 35 -32.32 -1.88 -48.46
CA VAL A 35 -32.46 -0.46 -48.77
C VAL A 35 -33.89 -0.04 -48.42
N PHE A 36 -34.04 1.04 -47.65
CA PHE A 36 -35.25 1.86 -47.69
C PHE A 36 -34.86 3.22 -48.29
N ALA A 37 -35.57 3.58 -49.36
CA ALA A 37 -35.47 4.86 -50.05
C ALA A 37 -36.75 5.66 -49.80
N SER A 38 -36.58 6.94 -49.47
CA SER A 38 -37.47 8.08 -49.73
C SER A 38 -36.77 9.32 -49.16
N GLU A 39 -36.70 10.50 -49.74
CA GLU A 39 -37.19 11.09 -50.99
C GLU A 39 -36.38 12.39 -51.13
N VAL A 40 -36.12 12.81 -52.36
CA VAL A 40 -35.44 14.07 -52.68
C VAL A 40 -36.43 15.22 -52.53
N GLN A 41 -36.13 16.19 -51.66
CA GLN A 41 -36.66 17.56 -51.80
C GLN A 41 -35.63 18.59 -51.28
N THR A 42 -35.17 19.43 -52.20
CA THR A 42 -34.66 20.79 -51.96
C THR A 42 -35.40 21.71 -52.93
N PRO A 43 -35.47 23.03 -52.75
CA PRO A 43 -34.82 23.89 -51.74
C PRO A 43 -35.81 24.89 -51.08
N VAL A 44 -35.40 25.66 -50.07
CA VAL A 44 -35.60 27.14 -49.96
C VAL A 44 -34.73 27.65 -48.79
N THR A 45 -34.00 28.73 -49.07
CA THR A 45 -33.21 29.60 -48.18
C THR A 45 -34.05 30.35 -47.14
N SER A 46 -33.59 30.40 -45.89
CA SER A 46 -33.70 31.60 -45.04
C SER A 46 -32.73 31.53 -43.85
N GLU A 47 -31.96 32.60 -43.69
CA GLU A 47 -31.09 32.91 -42.56
C GLU A 47 -31.91 33.10 -41.26
N SER A 48 -31.35 32.68 -40.12
CA SER A 48 -31.22 33.52 -38.92
C SER A 48 -30.60 32.69 -37.78
N GLY A 49 -29.62 33.29 -37.10
CA GLY A 49 -28.71 32.65 -36.17
C GLY A 49 -29.38 32.00 -34.96
N THR A 50 -28.74 30.94 -34.48
CA THR A 50 -28.96 30.39 -33.14
C THR A 50 -27.62 30.31 -32.44
N ALA A 51 -27.55 31.05 -31.34
CA ALA A 51 -26.42 31.14 -30.44
C ALA A 51 -25.93 29.75 -30.02
N ALA A 52 -24.62 29.57 -30.02
CA ALA A 52 -23.94 28.46 -29.38
C ALA A 52 -24.40 28.39 -27.93
N THR A 53 -25.29 27.45 -27.64
CA THR A 53 -25.71 27.14 -26.28
C THR A 53 -24.57 26.32 -25.69
N SER A 54 -23.66 27.00 -25.00
CA SER A 54 -22.72 26.34 -24.10
C SER A 54 -23.53 25.51 -23.11
N THR A 55 -23.44 24.19 -23.22
CA THR A 55 -23.99 23.28 -22.22
C THR A 55 -23.38 23.66 -20.87
N PRO A 56 -24.18 24.01 -19.84
CA PRO A 56 -23.65 24.29 -18.52
C PRO A 56 -22.91 23.04 -18.05
N ALA A 57 -21.66 23.20 -17.62
CA ALA A 57 -20.94 22.15 -16.93
C ALA A 57 -21.86 21.59 -15.83
N ALA A 58 -22.10 20.27 -15.86
CA ALA A 58 -22.92 19.62 -14.85
C ALA A 58 -22.36 19.98 -13.48
N ASN A 59 -23.16 20.74 -12.72
CA ASN A 59 -22.86 21.14 -11.36
C ASN A 59 -22.79 19.86 -10.52
N THR A 60 -21.59 19.31 -10.38
CA THR A 60 -21.33 18.12 -9.57
C THR A 60 -21.43 18.60 -8.14
N ALA A 61 -22.60 18.39 -7.52
CA ALA A 61 -22.77 18.67 -6.11
C ALA A 61 -21.65 17.95 -5.35
N ALA A 62 -20.77 18.73 -4.70
CA ALA A 62 -19.67 18.18 -3.92
C ALA A 62 -20.22 17.19 -2.90
N VAL A 63 -19.68 15.96 -2.90
CA VAL A 63 -20.08 14.93 -1.96
C VAL A 63 -19.77 15.43 -0.55
N LYS A 64 -20.80 15.60 0.28
CA LYS A 64 -20.64 16.10 1.64
C LYS A 64 -20.17 14.98 2.57
N ILE A 65 -18.90 15.03 2.98
CA ILE A 65 -18.34 14.13 4.00
C ILE A 65 -18.76 14.64 5.39
N PRO A 66 -19.21 13.78 6.32
CA PRO A 66 -19.51 14.19 7.70
C PRO A 66 -18.28 14.75 8.43
N THR A 67 -18.48 15.64 9.41
CA THR A 67 -17.36 16.15 10.22
C THR A 67 -16.98 15.15 11.31
N VAL A 68 -15.75 15.22 11.81
CA VAL A 68 -15.26 14.31 12.87
C VAL A 68 -16.08 14.47 14.15
N GLU A 69 -16.47 15.70 14.50
CA GLU A 69 -17.27 16.01 15.69
C GLU A 69 -18.64 15.30 15.65
N SER A 70 -19.21 15.13 14.45
CA SER A 70 -20.50 14.48 14.27
C SER A 70 -20.51 13.00 14.66
N LEU A 71 -19.33 12.36 14.78
CA LEU A 71 -19.20 10.97 15.19
C LEU A 71 -19.36 10.77 16.71
N GLY A 72 -19.25 11.84 17.50
CA GLY A 72 -19.36 11.76 18.97
C GLY A 72 -18.39 10.73 19.56
N LEU A 73 -17.12 10.77 19.14
CA LEU A 73 -16.10 9.85 19.66
C LEU A 73 -15.84 10.15 21.13
N ASN A 74 -15.92 9.13 21.98
CA ASN A 74 -15.63 9.26 23.41
C ASN A 74 -14.26 8.65 23.74
N VAL A 75 -13.20 9.31 23.30
CA VAL A 75 -11.80 8.88 23.43
C VAL A 75 -10.90 10.11 23.57
N LYS A 76 -9.69 9.95 24.10
CA LYS A 76 -8.76 11.07 24.26
C LYS A 76 -8.17 11.52 22.91
N SER A 77 -7.87 10.56 22.04
CA SER A 77 -7.29 10.79 20.72
C SER A 77 -7.71 9.71 19.73
N ALA A 78 -7.87 10.07 18.46
CA ALA A 78 -8.12 9.16 17.36
C ALA A 78 -7.55 9.68 16.03
N VAL A 79 -7.19 8.76 15.14
CA VAL A 79 -6.84 9.07 13.75
C VAL A 79 -7.28 7.94 12.82
N LEU A 80 -7.63 8.27 11.58
CA LEU A 80 -7.84 7.34 10.49
C LEU A 80 -6.99 7.75 9.30
N ILE A 81 -6.21 6.84 8.76
CA ILE A 81 -5.42 7.08 7.55
C ILE A 81 -5.64 5.99 6.49
N GLU A 82 -5.45 6.36 5.22
CA GLU A 82 -5.22 5.43 4.13
C GLU A 82 -3.69 5.31 3.93
N PRO A 83 -3.08 4.12 4.11
CA PRO A 83 -1.63 4.01 4.22
C PRO A 83 -0.88 4.24 2.90
N THR A 84 -1.48 3.96 1.74
CA THR A 84 -0.82 4.08 0.43
C THR A 84 -0.52 5.53 0.07
N THR A 85 -1.48 6.41 0.34
CA THR A 85 -1.39 7.86 0.10
C THR A 85 -0.87 8.59 1.32
N GLY A 86 -1.08 8.04 2.53
CA GLY A 86 -0.84 8.73 3.79
C GLY A 86 -1.92 9.77 4.13
N GLU A 87 -3.03 9.81 3.40
CA GLU A 87 -4.11 10.75 3.63
C GLU A 87 -4.75 10.54 5.00
N VAL A 88 -4.96 11.63 5.73
CA VAL A 88 -5.63 11.63 7.03
C VAL A 88 -7.11 11.89 6.80
N LEU A 89 -7.94 10.87 7.01
CA LEU A 89 -9.38 10.93 6.80
C LEU A 89 -10.13 11.47 8.02
N LEU A 90 -9.59 11.21 9.21
CA LEU A 90 -10.14 11.63 10.48
C LEU A 90 -8.99 11.95 11.43
N SER A 91 -9.09 13.05 12.16
CA SER A 91 -8.14 13.43 13.21
C SER A 91 -8.89 14.01 14.41
N LEU A 92 -8.60 13.48 15.59
CA LEU A 92 -9.05 14.00 16.88
C LEU A 92 -7.85 13.96 17.81
N ASN A 93 -7.27 15.13 18.14
CA ASN A 93 -6.09 15.22 18.99
C ASN A 93 -4.93 14.29 18.55
N ALA A 94 -4.79 14.03 17.25
CA ALA A 94 -3.96 12.93 16.74
C ALA A 94 -2.47 13.10 17.03
N ASP A 95 -1.99 14.34 17.15
CA ASP A 95 -0.59 14.67 17.42
C ASP A 95 -0.27 14.83 18.92
N GLN A 96 -1.22 14.57 19.82
CA GLN A 96 -0.96 14.64 21.25
C GLN A 96 -0.19 13.42 21.74
N ALA A 97 0.97 13.64 22.36
CA ALA A 97 1.75 12.58 22.99
C ALA A 97 0.98 11.96 24.17
N MET A 98 0.78 10.64 24.14
CA MET A 98 0.06 9.91 25.19
C MET A 98 0.80 8.62 25.54
N PRO A 99 0.56 8.02 26.72
CA PRO A 99 1.05 6.69 27.02
C PRO A 99 0.45 5.66 26.04
N PRO A 100 1.24 4.94 25.23
CA PRO A 100 0.71 3.99 24.25
C PRO A 100 0.41 2.61 24.84
N ALA A 101 0.85 2.34 26.07
CA ALA A 101 0.86 1.00 26.66
C ALA A 101 1.47 -0.02 25.66
N SER A 102 0.87 -1.21 25.57
CA SER A 102 1.36 -2.29 24.68
C SER A 102 1.30 -1.99 23.18
N MET A 103 0.76 -0.86 22.72
CA MET A 103 0.95 -0.44 21.31
C MET A 103 2.43 -0.16 20.99
N THR A 104 3.26 0.08 22.02
CA THR A 104 4.73 0.11 21.90
C THR A 104 5.30 -1.12 21.20
N LYS A 105 4.68 -2.29 21.43
CA LYS A 105 5.14 -3.55 20.84
C LYS A 105 5.06 -3.58 19.33
N MET A 106 4.28 -2.70 18.69
CA MET A 106 4.30 -2.57 17.22
C MET A 106 5.70 -2.19 16.72
N MET A 107 6.45 -1.36 17.46
CA MET A 107 7.83 -1.01 17.08
C MET A 107 8.77 -2.22 17.29
N THR A 108 8.53 -3.00 18.35
CA THR A 108 9.29 -4.24 18.58
C THR A 108 8.98 -5.29 17.50
N GLU A 109 7.71 -5.45 17.12
CA GLU A 109 7.25 -6.29 16.02
C GLU A 109 7.92 -5.90 14.70
N TYR A 110 7.92 -4.60 14.36
CA TYR A 110 8.60 -4.06 13.18
C TYR A 110 10.09 -4.40 13.18
N LEU A 111 10.82 -4.07 14.25
CA LEU A 111 12.28 -4.27 14.31
C LEU A 111 12.70 -5.73 14.32
N VAL A 112 11.93 -6.62 14.98
CA VAL A 112 12.21 -8.06 14.94
C VAL A 112 11.98 -8.61 13.53
N THR A 113 10.91 -8.17 12.85
CA THR A 113 10.62 -8.56 11.47
C THR A 113 11.71 -8.07 10.51
N GLU A 114 12.16 -6.82 10.67
CA GLU A 114 13.31 -6.28 9.93
C GLU A 114 14.59 -7.08 10.15
N ALA A 115 14.88 -7.46 11.41
CA ALA A 115 16.06 -8.26 11.71
C ALA A 115 15.99 -9.66 11.05
N VAL A 116 14.80 -10.25 10.94
CA VAL A 116 14.59 -11.51 10.21
C VAL A 116 14.73 -11.31 8.70
N ASN A 117 14.06 -10.32 8.12
CA ASN A 117 14.07 -10.05 6.68
C ASN A 117 15.47 -9.69 6.16
N ASN A 118 16.25 -9.00 6.98
CA ASN A 118 17.64 -8.67 6.69
C ASN A 118 18.64 -9.81 7.01
N GLY A 119 18.16 -10.97 7.46
CA GLY A 119 18.97 -12.15 7.74
C GLY A 119 19.88 -12.04 8.96
N GLN A 120 19.63 -11.10 9.86
CA GLN A 120 20.38 -10.92 11.11
C GLN A 120 20.02 -11.99 12.14
N ILE A 121 18.74 -12.36 12.18
CA ILE A 121 18.19 -13.50 12.93
C ILE A 121 17.28 -14.31 12.00
N SER A 122 16.77 -15.46 12.46
CA SER A 122 15.79 -16.25 11.70
C SER A 122 14.61 -16.65 12.58
N TRP A 123 13.44 -16.89 11.96
CA TRP A 123 12.23 -17.32 12.67
C TRP A 123 12.43 -18.59 13.51
N ASP A 124 13.29 -19.51 13.07
CA ASP A 124 13.57 -20.79 13.74
C ASP A 124 14.73 -20.71 14.73
N GLN A 125 15.40 -19.54 14.86
CA GLN A 125 16.48 -19.36 15.80
C GLN A 125 15.99 -19.54 17.23
N ILE A 126 16.75 -20.32 18.01
CA ILE A 126 16.46 -20.51 19.43
C ILE A 126 16.95 -19.31 20.23
N VAL A 127 16.04 -18.75 21.04
CA VAL A 127 16.28 -17.68 21.98
C VAL A 127 16.33 -18.28 23.38
N THR A 128 17.41 -17.99 24.13
CA THR A 128 17.50 -18.35 25.54
C THR A 128 17.08 -17.16 26.39
N VAL A 129 16.02 -17.34 27.18
CA VAL A 129 15.43 -16.30 28.02
C VAL A 129 16.40 -15.85 29.11
N GLN A 130 16.66 -14.55 29.20
CA GLN A 130 17.51 -13.95 30.22
C GLN A 130 16.72 -13.51 31.46
N GLU A 131 17.45 -13.12 32.50
CA GLU A 131 16.87 -12.70 33.78
C GLU A 131 15.88 -11.53 33.64
N ASN A 132 16.16 -10.54 32.78
CA ASN A 132 15.28 -9.39 32.57
C ASN A 132 13.91 -9.82 32.03
N ALA A 133 13.89 -10.57 30.93
CA ALA A 133 12.68 -11.12 30.32
C ALA A 133 11.86 -11.95 31.33
N ALA A 134 12.51 -12.84 32.09
CA ALA A 134 11.84 -13.69 33.08
C ALA A 134 11.24 -12.91 34.27
N LYS A 135 11.70 -11.68 34.53
CA LYS A 135 11.21 -10.82 35.61
C LYS A 135 10.08 -9.88 35.21
N GLN A 136 9.70 -9.87 33.94
CA GLN A 136 8.62 -9.01 33.46
C GLN A 136 7.27 -9.33 34.13
N ILE A 137 6.46 -8.28 34.32
CA ILE A 137 5.11 -8.35 34.88
C ILE A 137 4.06 -7.98 33.83
N GLY A 138 2.77 -7.96 34.20
CA GLY A 138 1.67 -7.70 33.27
C GLY A 138 1.34 -8.92 32.41
N SER A 139 0.92 -8.68 31.15
CA SER A 139 0.68 -9.76 30.18
C SER A 139 1.98 -10.52 29.92
N ARG A 140 1.96 -11.83 30.13
CA ARG A 140 3.13 -12.71 30.01
C ARG A 140 2.74 -14.15 29.72
N ILE A 141 3.69 -14.91 29.19
CA ILE A 141 3.59 -16.37 29.03
C ILE A 141 4.38 -17.13 30.09
N PHE A 142 4.86 -16.43 31.14
CA PHE A 142 5.56 -17.00 32.30
C PHE A 142 6.83 -17.76 31.88
N LEU A 143 7.66 -17.13 31.04
CA LEU A 143 8.99 -17.62 30.70
C LEU A 143 9.89 -17.63 31.95
N ALA A 144 10.61 -18.72 32.16
CA ALA A 144 11.67 -18.82 33.16
C ALA A 144 13.02 -18.46 32.55
N GLN A 145 13.96 -17.97 33.35
CA GLN A 145 15.34 -17.77 32.90
C GLN A 145 15.93 -19.12 32.47
N GLY A 146 16.54 -19.15 31.28
CA GLY A 146 17.05 -20.37 30.66
C GLY A 146 16.04 -21.14 29.80
N ASP A 147 14.75 -20.76 29.78
CA ASP A 147 13.80 -21.31 28.81
C ASP A 147 14.30 -21.05 27.38
N GLN A 148 14.02 -21.99 26.48
CA GLN A 148 14.40 -21.93 25.08
C GLN A 148 13.18 -22.03 24.18
N HIS A 149 13.03 -21.03 23.30
CA HIS A 149 11.92 -20.91 22.36
C HIS A 149 12.40 -20.34 21.04
N THR A 150 11.71 -20.64 19.95
CA THR A 150 12.04 -20.03 18.65
C THR A 150 11.65 -18.56 18.62
N VAL A 151 12.29 -17.76 17.76
CA VAL A 151 11.88 -16.37 17.48
C VAL A 151 10.40 -16.32 17.08
N LYS A 152 9.94 -17.25 16.24
CA LYS A 152 8.55 -17.34 15.79
C LYS A 152 7.58 -17.55 16.94
N GLU A 153 7.87 -18.48 17.85
CA GLU A 153 7.04 -18.73 19.04
C GLU A 153 6.92 -17.47 19.90
N LEU A 154 8.04 -16.83 20.23
CA LEU A 154 8.06 -15.61 21.04
C LEU A 154 7.35 -14.44 20.35
N TYR A 155 7.48 -14.33 19.03
CA TYR A 155 6.79 -13.31 18.25
C TYR A 155 5.27 -13.52 18.28
N ILE A 156 4.80 -14.77 18.13
CA ILE A 156 3.38 -15.09 18.28
C ILE A 156 2.89 -14.75 19.70
N ALA A 157 3.67 -15.07 20.74
CA ALA A 157 3.32 -14.72 22.11
C ALA A 157 3.23 -13.21 22.34
N MET A 158 4.09 -12.43 21.70
CA MET A 158 4.06 -10.97 21.69
C MET A 158 2.83 -10.43 20.94
N ALA A 159 2.55 -10.91 19.73
CA ALA A 159 1.47 -10.40 18.89
C ALA A 159 0.07 -10.76 19.44
N VAL A 160 -0.11 -12.02 19.86
CA VAL A 160 -1.41 -12.55 20.30
C VAL A 160 -1.64 -12.27 21.79
N GLY A 161 -0.70 -12.68 22.63
CA GLY A 161 -0.79 -12.60 24.09
C GLY A 161 -0.26 -11.29 24.67
N SER A 162 0.28 -10.38 23.85
CA SER A 162 0.90 -9.14 24.32
C SER A 162 2.00 -9.37 25.37
N ALA A 163 2.69 -10.52 25.28
CA ALA A 163 3.54 -11.05 26.34
C ALA A 163 4.84 -10.26 26.51
N ASN A 164 4.98 -9.56 27.64
CA ASN A 164 6.13 -8.69 27.96
C ASN A 164 7.45 -9.47 28.08
N ASP A 165 7.40 -10.67 28.66
CA ASP A 165 8.55 -11.55 28.78
C ASP A 165 9.08 -11.99 27.41
N ALA A 166 8.19 -12.33 26.47
CA ALA A 166 8.57 -12.65 25.10
C ALA A 166 9.13 -11.42 24.35
N THR A 167 8.48 -10.26 24.50
CA THR A 167 8.94 -8.99 23.89
C THR A 167 10.36 -8.63 24.32
N VAL A 168 10.67 -8.70 25.61
CA VAL A 168 12.02 -8.38 26.11
C VAL A 168 13.04 -9.42 25.65
N ALA A 169 12.69 -10.71 25.63
CA ALA A 169 13.60 -11.75 25.14
C ALA A 169 13.97 -11.54 23.66
N LEU A 170 13.00 -11.12 22.82
CA LEU A 170 13.25 -10.76 21.43
C LEU A 170 14.10 -9.48 21.29
N ALA A 171 13.82 -8.46 22.10
CA ALA A 171 14.60 -7.21 22.10
C ALA A 171 16.08 -7.47 22.47
N GLU A 172 16.32 -8.29 23.49
CA GLU A 172 17.67 -8.69 23.91
C GLU A 172 18.37 -9.55 22.87
N LEU A 173 17.65 -10.40 22.14
CA LEU A 173 18.21 -11.16 21.03
C LEU A 173 18.70 -10.25 19.91
N VAL A 174 17.87 -9.28 19.49
CA VAL A 174 18.16 -8.42 18.33
C VAL A 174 19.32 -7.46 18.62
N SER A 175 19.33 -6.84 19.80
CA SER A 175 20.28 -5.75 20.10
C SER A 175 21.30 -6.08 21.18
N GLY A 176 21.29 -7.29 21.75
CA GLY A 176 22.17 -7.71 22.86
C GLY A 176 21.69 -7.28 24.25
N SER A 177 20.93 -6.19 24.34
CA SER A 177 20.25 -5.75 25.57
C SER A 177 18.99 -4.94 25.24
N GLU A 178 18.03 -4.89 26.18
CA GLU A 178 16.82 -4.08 25.98
C GLU A 178 17.14 -2.59 25.82
N GLN A 179 18.15 -2.04 26.52
CA GLN A 179 18.50 -0.63 26.40
C GLN A 179 19.10 -0.29 25.03
N GLN A 180 19.90 -1.19 24.45
CA GLN A 180 20.36 -1.03 23.06
C GLN A 180 19.20 -1.16 22.06
N PHE A 181 18.23 -2.03 22.34
CA PHE A 181 17.02 -2.13 21.54
C PHE A 181 16.17 -0.85 21.61
N VAL A 182 16.02 -0.25 22.79
CA VAL A 182 15.32 1.04 22.98
C VAL A 182 16.01 2.17 22.22
N ALA A 183 17.35 2.20 22.17
CA ALA A 183 18.07 3.15 21.34
C ALA A 183 17.70 2.98 19.85
N LEU A 184 17.66 1.74 19.36
CA LEU A 184 17.21 1.42 18.00
C LEU A 184 15.75 1.80 17.75
N MET A 185 14.84 1.56 18.70
CA MET A 185 13.43 1.98 18.60
C MET A 185 13.30 3.50 18.40
N ASN A 186 14.05 4.28 19.17
CA ASN A 186 14.02 5.74 19.07
C ASN A 186 14.67 6.27 17.78
N GLU A 187 15.77 5.65 17.33
CA GLU A 187 16.38 5.97 16.04
C GLU A 187 15.42 5.69 14.87
N THR A 188 14.77 4.54 14.90
CA THR A 188 13.78 4.14 13.88
C THR A 188 12.57 5.07 13.90
N ALA A 189 12.06 5.44 15.07
CA ALA A 189 10.98 6.42 15.18
C ALA A 189 11.33 7.77 14.51
N GLN A 190 12.54 8.27 14.71
CA GLN A 190 13.01 9.48 14.05
C GLN A 190 13.09 9.32 12.53
N LYS A 191 13.63 8.18 12.04
CA LYS A 191 13.70 7.88 10.60
C LYS A 191 12.32 7.78 9.95
N MET A 192 11.33 7.25 10.67
CA MET A 192 9.94 7.18 10.24
C MET A 192 9.21 8.53 10.29
N GLY A 193 9.81 9.56 10.90
CA GLY A 193 9.18 10.87 11.08
C GLY A 193 8.15 10.91 12.20
N MET A 194 8.19 9.97 13.16
CA MET A 194 7.33 9.98 14.34
C MET A 194 7.75 11.14 15.25
N LYS A 195 6.90 12.16 15.40
CA LYS A 195 7.27 13.46 15.95
C LYS A 195 7.25 13.51 17.48
N THR A 196 6.42 12.68 18.09
CA THR A 196 6.18 12.71 19.54
C THR A 196 6.71 11.48 20.26
N ALA A 197 6.96 10.41 19.50
CA ALA A 197 7.34 9.11 20.01
C ALA A 197 8.67 9.16 20.77
N TYR A 198 8.66 8.53 21.95
CA TYR A 198 9.87 8.29 22.72
C TYR A 198 9.68 7.02 23.54
N PHE A 199 10.58 6.07 23.40
CA PHE A 199 10.54 4.78 24.06
C PHE A 199 11.57 4.72 25.19
N ILE A 200 11.17 4.13 26.32
CA ILE A 200 12.08 3.83 27.44
C ILE A 200 12.25 2.31 27.67
N ASN A 201 11.42 1.49 27.03
CA ASN A 201 11.43 0.04 27.07
C ASN A 201 10.74 -0.53 25.82
N SER A 202 10.86 -1.84 25.62
CA SER A 202 10.34 -2.55 24.45
C SER A 202 8.85 -2.91 24.55
N THR A 203 8.25 -2.78 25.72
CA THR A 203 6.94 -3.36 26.05
C THR A 203 5.82 -2.33 26.15
N GLY A 204 6.15 -1.08 26.48
CA GLY A 204 5.22 -0.03 26.87
C GLY A 204 4.69 -0.18 28.30
N LEU A 205 5.38 -0.93 29.16
CA LEU A 205 5.15 -0.87 30.60
C LEU A 205 5.49 0.52 31.14
N ASP A 206 4.75 0.97 32.15
CA ASP A 206 5.10 2.17 32.89
C ASP A 206 6.45 1.95 33.59
N ARG A 207 7.29 2.98 33.70
CA ARG A 207 8.64 2.87 34.26
C ARG A 207 8.63 2.24 35.65
N ALA A 208 7.65 2.62 36.49
CA ALA A 208 7.49 2.13 37.85
C ALA A 208 7.18 0.62 37.93
N ASP A 209 6.69 0.02 36.85
CA ASP A 209 6.35 -1.41 36.73
C ASP A 209 7.50 -2.25 36.15
N MET A 210 8.51 -1.61 35.56
CA MET A 210 9.70 -2.31 35.07
C MET A 210 10.48 -2.95 36.23
N PRO A 211 11.12 -4.12 36.02
CA PRO A 211 12.01 -4.72 37.00
C PRO A 211 13.06 -3.72 37.49
N ALA A 212 13.18 -3.54 38.81
CA ALA A 212 13.98 -2.47 39.40
C ALA A 212 15.44 -2.41 38.91
N LYS A 213 16.06 -3.58 38.66
CA LYS A 213 17.44 -3.70 38.14
C LYS A 213 17.59 -3.21 36.69
N TYR A 214 16.53 -3.27 35.88
CA TYR A 214 16.53 -2.98 34.45
C TYR A 214 15.78 -1.69 34.09
N ARG A 215 15.27 -0.97 35.10
CA ARG A 215 14.60 0.31 34.93
C ARG A 215 15.61 1.36 34.47
N PRO A 216 15.31 2.14 33.41
CA PRO A 216 16.21 3.18 32.96
C PRO A 216 16.26 4.32 33.99
N GLU A 217 17.41 4.98 34.09
CA GLU A 217 17.61 6.09 35.03
C GLU A 217 16.78 7.33 34.67
N ILE A 218 16.45 7.50 33.38
CA ILE A 218 15.65 8.63 32.90
C ILE A 218 14.28 8.66 33.58
N ASP A 219 13.91 9.82 34.11
CA ASP A 219 12.59 10.05 34.71
C ASP A 219 11.59 10.50 33.64
N ARG A 220 11.29 9.58 32.72
CA ARG A 220 10.37 9.78 31.60
C ARG A 220 9.64 8.48 31.31
N GLU A 221 8.42 8.58 30.78
CA GLU A 221 7.63 7.45 30.32
C GLU A 221 7.68 7.27 28.80
N THR A 222 7.35 6.07 28.33
CA THR A 222 7.13 5.82 26.91
C THR A 222 5.90 6.61 26.44
N VAL A 223 6.06 7.39 25.37
CA VAL A 223 4.98 8.19 24.77
C VAL A 223 4.91 7.98 23.27
N MET A 224 3.71 8.08 22.71
CA MET A 224 3.43 8.03 21.28
C MET A 224 2.08 8.72 21.04
N SER A 225 1.96 9.51 19.97
CA SER A 225 0.67 10.06 19.55
C SER A 225 -0.11 9.05 18.70
N ALA A 226 -1.41 9.29 18.50
CA ALA A 226 -2.20 8.46 17.60
C ALA A 226 -1.68 8.54 16.16
N MET A 227 -1.19 9.70 15.72
CA MET A 227 -0.56 9.89 14.42
C MET A 227 0.75 9.08 14.30
N ASP A 228 1.60 9.10 15.33
CA ASP A 228 2.84 8.31 15.32
C ASP A 228 2.55 6.80 15.27
N ALA A 229 1.54 6.34 16.02
CA ALA A 229 1.09 4.95 15.95
C ALA A 229 0.55 4.58 14.55
N ALA A 230 -0.17 5.49 13.89
CA ALA A 230 -0.67 5.29 12.53
C ALA A 230 0.47 5.27 11.49
N ILE A 231 1.49 6.10 11.65
CA ILE A 231 2.72 6.09 10.84
C ILE A 231 3.42 4.74 10.98
N LEU A 232 3.64 4.28 12.21
CA LEU A 232 4.27 2.98 12.47
C LEU A 232 3.46 1.83 11.87
N ALA A 233 2.14 1.83 12.05
CA ALA A 233 1.26 0.84 11.44
C ALA A 233 1.30 0.89 9.91
N LYS A 234 1.41 2.08 9.31
CA LYS A 234 1.60 2.24 7.86
C LYS A 234 2.89 1.51 7.42
N PHE A 235 4.02 1.77 8.08
CA PHE A 235 5.27 1.07 7.78
C PHE A 235 5.13 -0.45 7.89
N ILE A 236 4.51 -0.95 8.96
CA ILE A 236 4.25 -2.39 9.13
C ILE A 236 3.45 -2.97 7.95
N VAL A 237 2.31 -2.37 7.60
CA VAL A 237 1.45 -2.95 6.55
C VAL A 237 2.01 -2.79 5.14
N THR A 238 2.92 -1.84 4.90
CA THR A 238 3.51 -1.62 3.58
C THR A 238 4.85 -2.33 3.37
N GLU A 239 5.66 -2.47 4.41
CA GLU A 239 7.01 -3.06 4.31
C GLU A 239 7.04 -4.52 4.77
N HIS A 240 6.11 -4.94 5.63
CA HIS A 240 6.01 -6.31 6.14
C HIS A 240 4.59 -6.85 5.91
N PRO A 241 4.14 -7.02 4.66
CA PRO A 241 2.77 -7.43 4.35
C PRO A 241 2.37 -8.80 4.91
N ASP A 242 3.34 -9.60 5.35
CA ASP A 242 3.21 -10.87 6.07
C ASP A 242 2.87 -10.71 7.57
N PHE A 243 2.75 -9.49 8.09
CA PHE A 243 2.35 -9.23 9.49
C PHE A 243 1.07 -9.98 9.89
N ASN A 244 0.15 -10.15 8.93
CA ASN A 244 -1.14 -10.80 9.13
C ASN A 244 -1.02 -12.31 9.42
N GLU A 245 0.11 -12.96 9.13
CA GLU A 245 0.40 -14.33 9.57
C GLU A 245 0.36 -14.45 11.11
N PHE A 246 0.66 -13.37 11.82
CA PHE A 246 0.71 -13.32 13.27
C PHE A 246 -0.50 -12.63 13.88
N THR A 247 -0.88 -11.46 13.36
CA THR A 247 -1.92 -10.62 13.97
C THR A 247 -3.33 -11.20 13.84
N THR A 248 -3.57 -12.08 12.86
CA THR A 248 -4.87 -12.74 12.64
C THR A 248 -5.09 -14.00 13.46
N ILE A 249 -4.07 -14.49 14.18
CA ILE A 249 -4.18 -15.67 15.03
C ILE A 249 -5.15 -15.36 16.18
N GLN A 250 -6.33 -16.00 16.20
CA GLN A 250 -7.36 -15.78 17.22
C GLN A 250 -6.96 -16.34 18.60
N SER A 251 -6.23 -17.45 18.61
CA SER A 251 -5.70 -18.08 19.81
C SER A 251 -4.50 -18.95 19.48
N TYR A 252 -3.56 -19.09 20.42
CA TYR A 252 -2.36 -19.88 20.23
C TYR A 252 -2.00 -20.67 21.49
N LYS A 253 -1.81 -21.98 21.35
CA LYS A 253 -1.31 -22.81 22.45
C LYS A 253 0.21 -22.79 22.45
N PHE A 254 0.79 -21.96 23.31
CA PHE A 254 2.24 -21.67 23.29
C PHE A 254 3.09 -22.91 23.62
N ARG A 255 2.76 -23.64 24.69
CA ARG A 255 3.40 -24.92 25.02
C ARG A 255 2.37 -26.02 25.16
N GLU A 256 2.82 -27.26 24.95
CA GLU A 256 2.00 -28.45 25.20
C GLU A 256 1.46 -28.49 26.64
N ARG A 257 2.30 -28.08 27.61
CA ARG A 257 1.97 -28.06 29.05
C ARG A 257 0.93 -26.99 29.44
N ASP A 258 0.69 -26.00 28.58
CA ASP A 258 -0.25 -24.93 28.92
C ASP A 258 -1.68 -25.48 28.91
N ALA A 259 -2.43 -25.22 29.98
CA ALA A 259 -3.79 -25.74 30.14
C ALA A 259 -4.77 -25.17 29.10
N LYS A 260 -4.56 -23.93 28.68
CA LYS A 260 -5.40 -23.19 27.73
C LYS A 260 -4.53 -22.41 26.75
N PRO A 261 -4.99 -22.19 25.51
CA PRO A 261 -4.30 -21.28 24.60
C PRO A 261 -4.39 -19.84 25.11
N MET A 262 -3.41 -19.01 24.73
CA MET A 262 -3.57 -17.56 24.81
C MET A 262 -4.64 -17.14 23.81
N ILE A 263 -5.46 -16.17 24.18
CA ILE A 263 -6.49 -15.60 23.32
C ILE A 263 -6.01 -14.24 22.85
N ASN A 264 -6.18 -13.94 21.57
CA ASN A 264 -5.83 -12.64 21.02
C ASN A 264 -6.67 -11.55 21.69
N TYR A 265 -6.00 -10.50 22.18
CA TYR A 265 -6.69 -9.35 22.76
C TYR A 265 -7.43 -8.51 21.72
N ASN A 266 -7.13 -8.65 20.43
CA ASN A 266 -7.89 -8.04 19.35
C ASN A 266 -9.21 -8.80 19.12
N TRP A 267 -10.29 -8.33 19.72
CA TRP A 267 -11.61 -8.96 19.56
C TRP A 267 -12.24 -8.66 18.19
N MET A 268 -11.73 -7.65 17.46
CA MET A 268 -12.31 -7.23 16.19
C MET A 268 -11.89 -8.09 14.99
N LEU A 269 -10.98 -9.06 15.14
CA LEU A 269 -10.56 -9.93 14.04
C LEU A 269 -11.76 -10.51 13.30
N GLU A 270 -11.76 -10.48 11.97
CA GLU A 270 -12.91 -10.94 11.18
C GLU A 270 -13.26 -12.40 11.49
N ALA A 271 -12.24 -13.24 11.72
CA ALA A 271 -12.42 -14.64 12.08
C ALA A 271 -13.24 -14.85 13.37
N ASN A 272 -13.37 -13.83 14.22
CA ASN A 272 -14.18 -13.88 15.44
C ASN A 272 -15.70 -13.79 15.20
N LYS A 273 -16.16 -13.61 13.95
CA LYS A 273 -17.58 -13.41 13.60
C LYS A 273 -18.53 -14.52 14.09
N ASP A 274 -18.02 -15.74 14.28
CA ASP A 274 -18.80 -16.89 14.75
C ASP A 274 -18.50 -17.27 16.22
N ILE A 275 -17.65 -16.53 16.92
CA ILE A 275 -17.29 -16.79 18.33
C ILE A 275 -18.24 -16.02 19.25
N ALA A 276 -19.01 -16.72 20.09
CA ALA A 276 -20.08 -16.14 20.90
C ALA A 276 -19.69 -14.87 21.68
N ASN A 277 -18.49 -14.85 22.28
CA ASN A 277 -18.02 -13.73 23.10
C ASN A 277 -17.41 -12.57 22.28
N PHE A 278 -17.06 -12.80 21.01
CA PHE A 278 -16.32 -11.83 20.19
C PHE A 278 -17.10 -11.36 18.95
N LYS A 279 -18.14 -12.09 18.54
CA LYS A 279 -18.94 -11.78 17.34
C LYS A 279 -19.52 -10.37 17.31
N ALA A 280 -19.77 -9.78 18.48
CA ALA A 280 -20.26 -8.40 18.60
C ALA A 280 -19.22 -7.35 18.21
N TYR A 281 -17.93 -7.70 18.22
CA TYR A 281 -16.81 -6.81 17.91
C TYR A 281 -16.14 -7.13 16.57
N ALA A 282 -16.26 -8.38 16.09
CA ALA A 282 -15.70 -8.81 14.81
C ALA A 282 -16.06 -7.84 13.69
N TYR A 283 -15.06 -7.44 12.91
CA TYR A 283 -15.19 -6.40 11.89
C TYR A 283 -14.75 -6.92 10.53
N PRO A 284 -15.59 -6.83 9.48
CA PRO A 284 -15.24 -7.31 8.15
C PRO A 284 -13.96 -6.67 7.63
N GLY A 285 -13.03 -7.50 7.15
CA GLY A 285 -11.74 -7.09 6.62
C GLY A 285 -10.66 -6.80 7.67
N LEU A 286 -10.93 -6.89 8.97
CA LEU A 286 -9.97 -6.52 10.02
C LEU A 286 -8.94 -7.63 10.24
N ASP A 287 -7.67 -7.29 9.99
CA ASP A 287 -6.53 -8.20 10.02
C ASP A 287 -5.42 -7.80 11.01
N GLY A 288 -5.60 -6.74 11.80
CA GLY A 288 -4.65 -6.32 12.83
C GLY A 288 -5.07 -5.06 13.59
N LEU A 289 -4.20 -4.42 14.39
CA LEU A 289 -2.83 -4.84 14.72
C LEU A 289 -2.69 -5.10 16.23
N LYS A 290 -2.79 -4.05 17.06
CA LYS A 290 -2.35 -4.14 18.46
C LYS A 290 -3.19 -3.34 19.44
N THR A 291 -3.59 -4.01 20.51
CA THR A 291 -4.22 -3.39 21.70
C THR A 291 -3.18 -2.92 22.72
N GLY A 292 -3.55 -1.92 23.52
CA GLY A 292 -2.77 -1.45 24.67
C GLY A 292 -3.69 -1.05 25.84
N HIS A 293 -3.25 -1.32 27.07
CA HIS A 293 -3.90 -0.82 28.27
C HIS A 293 -2.90 -0.69 29.43
N THR A 294 -2.92 0.46 30.07
CA THR A 294 -2.43 0.71 31.44
C THR A 294 -3.40 1.69 32.10
N THR A 295 -3.32 1.86 33.42
CA THR A 295 -4.12 2.86 34.14
C THR A 295 -3.92 4.27 33.55
N ASN A 296 -2.69 4.61 33.14
CA ASN A 296 -2.35 5.92 32.59
C ASN A 296 -2.78 6.08 31.12
N ALA A 297 -2.67 5.02 30.31
CA ALA A 297 -3.05 5.03 28.90
C ALA A 297 -4.57 5.00 28.68
N GLY A 298 -5.32 4.35 29.58
CA GLY A 298 -6.68 3.88 29.28
C GLY A 298 -6.66 2.74 28.26
N ASN A 299 -7.76 2.49 27.57
CA ASN A 299 -7.84 1.43 26.56
C ASN A 299 -7.54 1.97 25.16
N CYS A 300 -6.45 1.49 24.57
CA CYS A 300 -5.98 1.90 23.26
C CYS A 300 -6.04 0.73 22.26
N PHE A 301 -6.17 1.05 20.97
CA PHE A 301 -6.13 0.09 19.89
C PHE A 301 -5.66 0.74 18.58
N THR A 302 -4.72 0.08 17.90
CA THR A 302 -4.39 0.33 16.51
C THR A 302 -4.96 -0.82 15.68
N GLY A 303 -5.93 -0.50 14.82
CA GLY A 303 -6.64 -1.43 13.97
C GLY A 303 -6.33 -1.20 12.49
N THR A 304 -6.32 -2.26 11.68
CA THR A 304 -6.28 -2.13 10.22
C THR A 304 -7.26 -3.10 9.57
N ALA A 305 -7.90 -2.65 8.50
CA ALA A 305 -8.85 -3.45 7.75
C ALA A 305 -8.78 -3.16 6.25
N VAL A 306 -9.12 -4.16 5.44
CA VAL A 306 -9.22 -4.04 3.98
C VAL A 306 -10.63 -4.36 3.50
N ARG A 307 -11.22 -3.48 2.69
CA ARG A 307 -12.47 -3.74 1.96
C ARG A 307 -12.39 -3.17 0.57
N ASP A 308 -12.81 -3.94 -0.42
CA ASP A 308 -12.89 -3.50 -1.82
C ASP A 308 -11.58 -2.86 -2.33
N GLY A 309 -10.44 -3.42 -1.92
CA GLY A 309 -9.11 -2.94 -2.29
C GLY A 309 -8.61 -1.70 -1.52
N MET A 310 -9.43 -1.12 -0.62
CA MET A 310 -9.03 -0.01 0.25
C MET A 310 -8.57 -0.53 1.60
N ARG A 311 -7.30 -0.26 1.98
CA ARG A 311 -6.82 -0.49 3.34
C ARG A 311 -7.00 0.79 4.16
N LEU A 312 -7.48 0.66 5.39
CA LEU A 312 -7.52 1.74 6.36
C LEU A 312 -6.75 1.34 7.62
N ILE A 313 -6.18 2.34 8.29
CA ILE A 313 -5.54 2.21 9.60
C ILE A 313 -6.22 3.19 10.55
N SER A 314 -6.81 2.67 11.62
CA SER A 314 -7.43 3.44 12.69
C SER A 314 -6.60 3.34 13.96
N VAL A 315 -6.39 4.45 14.66
CA VAL A 315 -5.86 4.43 16.03
C VAL A 315 -6.85 5.11 16.94
N VAL A 316 -7.13 4.49 18.08
CA VAL A 316 -7.96 5.01 19.17
C VAL A 316 -7.17 4.92 20.46
N MET A 317 -7.10 6.01 21.23
CA MET A 317 -6.37 6.08 22.50
C MET A 317 -7.25 6.60 23.64
N GLY A 318 -7.12 5.98 24.81
CA GLY A 318 -7.75 6.43 26.04
C GLY A 318 -9.26 6.22 26.10
N ALA A 319 -9.77 5.09 25.62
CA ALA A 319 -11.17 4.68 25.84
C ALA A 319 -11.38 4.17 27.27
N ASP A 320 -12.62 4.26 27.77
CA ASP A 320 -12.98 4.01 29.16
C ASP A 320 -12.97 2.52 29.55
N SER A 321 -13.09 1.62 28.57
CA SER A 321 -13.08 0.17 28.82
C SER A 321 -12.54 -0.62 27.64
N GLU A 322 -12.25 -1.91 27.87
CA GLU A 322 -11.74 -2.81 26.83
C GLU A 322 -12.69 -2.92 25.64
N ALA A 323 -14.00 -3.08 25.90
CA ALA A 323 -15.02 -3.15 24.87
C ALA A 323 -15.20 -1.82 24.14
N HIS A 324 -15.12 -0.72 24.88
CA HIS A 324 -15.37 0.62 24.34
C HIS A 324 -14.33 1.03 23.29
N ARG A 325 -13.07 0.63 23.47
CA ARG A 325 -12.01 0.84 22.44
C ARG A 325 -12.42 0.29 21.07
N PHE A 326 -13.11 -0.85 21.04
CA PHE A 326 -13.52 -1.51 19.80
C PHE A 326 -14.78 -0.88 19.21
N THR A 327 -15.73 -0.45 20.04
CA THR A 327 -16.91 0.28 19.53
C THR A 327 -16.54 1.64 18.95
N GLU A 328 -15.58 2.36 19.54
CA GLU A 328 -15.08 3.62 18.99
C GLU A 328 -14.25 3.39 17.72
N THR A 329 -13.40 2.35 17.71
CA THR A 329 -12.66 1.96 16.49
C THR A 329 -13.60 1.62 15.34
N LYS A 330 -14.71 0.92 15.62
CA LYS A 330 -15.73 0.63 14.60
C LYS A 330 -16.30 1.92 14.00
N LYS A 331 -16.62 2.94 14.79
CA LYS A 331 -17.08 4.25 14.27
C LYS A 331 -16.03 4.89 13.36
N VAL A 332 -14.77 4.85 13.78
CA VAL A 332 -13.64 5.42 13.01
C VAL A 332 -13.46 4.68 11.68
N LEU A 333 -13.42 3.35 11.66
CA LEU A 333 -13.30 2.57 10.42
C LEU A 333 -14.55 2.72 9.52
N ASP A 334 -15.74 2.70 10.10
CA ASP A 334 -16.99 2.88 9.36
C ASP A 334 -17.05 4.27 8.72
N PHE A 335 -16.51 5.31 9.36
CA PHE A 335 -16.39 6.63 8.73
C PHE A 335 -15.60 6.56 7.42
N GLY A 336 -14.44 5.90 7.40
CA GLY A 336 -13.67 5.76 6.16
C GLY A 336 -14.40 4.94 5.11
N PHE A 337 -14.82 3.72 5.45
CA PHE A 337 -15.48 2.82 4.49
C PHE A 337 -16.85 3.30 4.02
N ASN A 338 -17.56 4.16 4.76
CA ASN A 338 -18.86 4.69 4.33
C ASN A 338 -18.74 5.94 3.45
N ASN A 339 -17.61 6.65 3.49
CA ASN A 339 -17.44 7.92 2.80
C ASN A 339 -16.42 7.90 1.67
N PHE A 340 -15.54 6.89 1.62
CA PHE A 340 -14.48 6.79 0.61
C PHE A 340 -14.48 5.43 -0.08
N GLU A 341 -14.00 5.41 -1.32
CA GLU A 341 -13.80 4.21 -2.12
C GLU A 341 -12.57 4.36 -3.02
N ILE A 342 -11.97 3.24 -3.42
CA ILE A 342 -10.93 3.24 -4.45
C ILE A 342 -11.62 3.17 -5.81
N LYS A 343 -11.40 4.19 -6.64
CA LYS A 343 -11.96 4.28 -7.99
C LYS A 343 -10.88 4.33 -9.03
N GLN A 344 -11.04 3.52 -10.08
CA GLN A 344 -10.22 3.62 -11.28
C GLN A 344 -10.60 4.88 -12.06
N VAL A 345 -9.64 5.78 -12.20
CA VAL A 345 -9.81 7.05 -12.91
C VAL A 345 -9.24 7.02 -14.33
N VAL A 346 -8.27 6.12 -14.58
CA VAL A 346 -7.65 5.92 -15.88
C VAL A 346 -7.52 4.42 -16.13
N ALA A 347 -7.93 3.96 -17.32
CA ALA A 347 -7.78 2.58 -17.73
C ALA A 347 -6.31 2.27 -18.08
N ALA A 348 -5.92 0.99 -18.00
CA ALA A 348 -4.64 0.60 -18.60
C ALA A 348 -4.70 0.79 -20.11
N LYS A 349 -3.57 1.10 -20.74
CA LYS A 349 -3.49 1.35 -22.19
C LYS A 349 -4.35 2.55 -22.65
N SER A 350 -4.56 3.53 -21.78
CA SER A 350 -5.27 4.76 -22.15
C SER A 350 -4.37 5.70 -22.97
N VAL A 351 -4.96 6.30 -23.99
CA VAL A 351 -4.36 7.39 -24.77
C VAL A 351 -4.49 8.70 -23.98
N ILE A 352 -3.47 9.54 -24.01
CA ILE A 352 -3.47 10.85 -23.34
C ILE A 352 -3.77 11.94 -24.37
N SER A 353 -4.83 12.72 -24.14
CA SER A 353 -5.20 13.84 -25.01
C SER A 353 -4.05 14.84 -25.14
N GLY A 354 -3.68 15.20 -26.38
CA GLY A 354 -2.55 16.06 -26.71
C GLY A 354 -1.17 15.40 -26.64
N ASN A 355 -1.09 14.11 -26.29
CA ASN A 355 0.13 13.30 -26.26
C ASN A 355 -0.14 11.91 -26.85
N GLU A 356 -0.88 11.84 -27.95
CA GLU A 356 -1.28 10.58 -28.59
C GLU A 356 -0.11 9.84 -29.24
N THR A 357 0.93 10.59 -29.63
CA THR A 357 2.13 10.06 -30.26
C THR A 357 3.38 10.75 -29.72
N VAL A 358 4.52 10.09 -29.80
CA VAL A 358 5.84 10.69 -29.51
C VAL A 358 6.72 10.64 -30.76
N PRO A 359 7.56 11.66 -31.01
CA PRO A 359 8.45 11.68 -32.17
C PRO A 359 9.48 10.55 -32.10
N VAL A 360 9.78 9.94 -33.24
CA VAL A 360 10.76 8.86 -33.38
C VAL A 360 11.74 9.17 -34.49
N GLN A 361 13.03 9.17 -34.14
CA GLN A 361 14.10 9.33 -35.11
C GLN A 361 14.34 8.05 -35.91
N LYS A 362 14.71 8.21 -37.18
CA LYS A 362 15.02 7.10 -38.10
C LYS A 362 13.89 6.08 -38.25
N GLY A 363 12.68 6.42 -37.82
CA GLY A 363 11.48 5.60 -37.95
C GLY A 363 10.90 5.65 -39.35
N LYS A 364 10.23 4.56 -39.74
CA LYS A 364 9.38 4.50 -40.94
C LYS A 364 8.29 5.57 -40.88
N SER A 365 7.75 5.81 -39.70
CA SER A 365 6.92 6.98 -39.35
C SER A 365 7.73 7.98 -38.53
N GLU A 366 7.30 9.25 -38.49
CA GLU A 366 7.97 10.32 -37.72
C GLU A 366 7.58 10.34 -36.25
N SER A 367 6.50 9.63 -35.91
CA SER A 367 6.05 9.40 -34.55
C SER A 367 5.54 7.98 -34.38
N VAL A 368 5.41 7.55 -33.13
CA VAL A 368 4.79 6.28 -32.73
C VAL A 368 3.65 6.57 -31.75
N PRO A 369 2.48 5.92 -31.89
CA PRO A 369 1.41 6.01 -30.91
C PRO A 369 1.83 5.55 -29.52
N VAL A 370 1.32 6.22 -28.50
CA VAL A 370 1.65 5.93 -27.09
C VAL A 370 0.41 5.81 -26.23
N VAL A 371 0.54 5.00 -25.18
CA VAL A 371 -0.51 4.74 -24.18
C VAL A 371 0.12 4.57 -22.80
N THR A 372 -0.68 4.63 -21.74
CA THR A 372 -0.22 4.25 -20.39
C THR A 372 0.07 2.76 -20.31
N ASP A 373 1.07 2.36 -19.52
CA ASP A 373 1.34 0.94 -19.28
C ASP A 373 0.31 0.29 -18.35
N ALA A 374 -0.10 1.02 -17.32
CA ALA A 374 -1.01 0.62 -16.26
C ALA A 374 -2.18 1.60 -16.09
N GLY A 375 -3.23 1.12 -15.42
CA GLY A 375 -4.35 1.96 -14.99
C GLY A 375 -4.01 2.74 -13.72
N VAL A 376 -4.79 3.78 -13.43
CA VAL A 376 -4.62 4.60 -12.23
C VAL A 376 -5.89 4.58 -11.41
N THR A 377 -5.72 4.35 -10.12
CA THR A 377 -6.77 4.39 -9.11
C THR A 377 -6.47 5.48 -8.09
N PHE A 378 -7.51 6.17 -7.64
CA PHE A 378 -7.45 7.10 -6.51
C PHE A 378 -8.50 6.74 -5.47
N MET A 379 -8.23 7.08 -4.21
CA MET A 379 -9.27 7.16 -3.21
C MET A 379 -10.12 8.40 -3.52
N VAL A 380 -11.43 8.22 -3.62
CA VAL A 380 -12.40 9.29 -3.90
C VAL A 380 -13.53 9.25 -2.88
N PRO A 381 -14.21 10.38 -2.61
CA PRO A 381 -15.46 10.36 -1.88
C PRO A 381 -16.49 9.48 -2.60
N LYS A 382 -17.23 8.65 -1.87
CA LYS A 382 -18.24 7.76 -2.44
C LYS A 382 -19.29 8.55 -3.21
N GLY A 383 -19.65 8.07 -4.40
CA GLY A 383 -20.58 8.76 -5.29
C GLY A 383 -19.93 9.79 -6.21
N THR A 384 -18.60 9.97 -6.14
CA THR A 384 -17.86 10.78 -7.13
C THR A 384 -17.98 10.15 -8.51
N VAL A 385 -18.68 10.80 -9.45
CA VAL A 385 -18.87 10.28 -10.81
C VAL A 385 -17.63 10.54 -11.68
N ASN A 386 -17.19 11.80 -11.77
CA ASN A 386 -16.08 12.25 -12.61
C ASN A 386 -15.05 12.99 -11.74
N PRO A 387 -14.04 12.30 -11.18
CA PRO A 387 -12.99 12.96 -10.41
C PRO A 387 -12.17 13.89 -11.32
N ALA A 388 -11.95 15.13 -10.88
CA ALA A 388 -11.13 16.10 -11.60
C ALA A 388 -9.64 15.75 -11.43
N VAL A 389 -9.11 14.96 -12.37
CA VAL A 389 -7.71 14.50 -12.36
C VAL A 389 -6.86 15.42 -13.23
N GLU A 390 -5.81 15.98 -12.65
CA GLU A 390 -4.77 16.71 -13.38
C GLU A 390 -3.74 15.74 -13.95
N THR A 391 -3.27 16.00 -15.17
CA THR A 391 -2.34 15.11 -15.88
C THR A 391 -1.10 15.89 -16.31
N ALA A 392 0.07 15.39 -15.95
CA ALA A 392 1.36 15.89 -16.41
C ALA A 392 2.12 14.79 -17.16
N VAL A 393 2.53 15.07 -18.41
CA VAL A 393 3.25 14.13 -19.25
C VAL A 393 4.70 14.57 -19.39
N ALA A 394 5.62 13.64 -19.15
CA ALA A 394 7.05 13.83 -19.38
C ALA A 394 7.54 12.78 -20.37
N VAL A 395 7.75 13.19 -21.63
CA VAL A 395 8.31 12.33 -22.67
C VAL A 395 9.84 12.32 -22.57
N ASN A 396 10.46 11.18 -22.86
CA ASN A 396 11.91 11.08 -22.95
C ASN A 396 12.45 12.00 -24.07
N ASP A 397 13.72 12.37 -23.97
CA ASP A 397 14.37 13.20 -24.98
C ASP A 397 14.22 12.57 -26.38
N ALA A 398 13.75 13.35 -27.35
CA ALA A 398 13.52 12.90 -28.71
C ALA A 398 14.79 12.32 -29.38
N SER A 399 15.99 12.74 -28.95
CA SER A 399 17.27 12.17 -29.39
C SER A 399 17.49 10.73 -28.95
N THR A 400 16.80 10.28 -27.90
CA THR A 400 16.89 8.91 -27.38
C THR A 400 15.88 7.96 -28.03
N LEU A 401 14.83 8.51 -28.65
CA LEU A 401 13.76 7.75 -29.30
C LEU A 401 14.14 7.42 -30.75
N VAL A 402 15.09 6.50 -30.94
CA VAL A 402 15.60 6.09 -32.26
C VAL A 402 15.09 4.70 -32.64
N ALA A 403 14.48 4.57 -33.82
CA ALA A 403 13.99 3.30 -34.33
C ALA A 403 15.12 2.28 -34.64
N PRO A 404 14.89 0.97 -34.44
CA PRO A 404 13.62 0.37 -34.06
C PRO A 404 13.30 0.50 -32.55
N ILE A 405 12.04 0.80 -32.22
CA ILE A 405 11.52 0.80 -30.84
C ILE A 405 10.45 -0.28 -30.73
N ALA A 406 10.65 -1.26 -29.85
CA ALA A 406 9.69 -2.36 -29.68
C ALA A 406 8.35 -1.86 -29.11
N ASN A 407 7.29 -2.65 -29.31
CA ASN A 407 6.00 -2.43 -28.62
C ASN A 407 6.18 -2.48 -27.09
N ALA A 408 5.38 -1.70 -26.36
CA ALA A 408 5.39 -1.57 -24.91
C ALA A 408 6.72 -1.07 -24.32
N THR A 409 7.52 -0.36 -25.12
CA THR A 409 8.76 0.29 -24.63
C THR A 409 8.41 1.57 -23.92
N ALA A 410 8.96 1.78 -22.71
CA ALA A 410 8.81 3.04 -21.97
C ALA A 410 9.51 4.19 -22.69
N VAL A 411 8.72 5.20 -23.08
CA VAL A 411 9.15 6.40 -23.81
C VAL A 411 8.87 7.68 -23.04
N GLY A 412 8.37 7.56 -21.82
CA GLY A 412 8.11 8.67 -20.93
C GLY A 412 7.37 8.22 -19.67
N LYS A 413 6.84 9.19 -18.93
CA LYS A 413 6.01 8.99 -17.74
C LYS A 413 4.80 9.90 -17.78
N VAL A 414 3.71 9.44 -17.18
CA VAL A 414 2.51 10.23 -16.95
C VAL A 414 2.26 10.27 -15.45
N THR A 415 2.20 11.48 -14.90
CA THR A 415 1.84 11.72 -13.50
C THR A 415 0.42 12.25 -13.44
N TYR A 416 -0.45 11.51 -12.75
CA TYR A 416 -1.80 11.93 -12.44
C TYR A 416 -1.85 12.47 -11.02
N SER A 417 -2.54 13.59 -10.84
CA SER A 417 -2.79 14.20 -9.54
C SER A 417 -4.29 14.34 -9.30
N TYR A 418 -4.73 13.98 -8.10
CA TYR A 418 -6.12 14.14 -7.68
C TYR A 418 -6.17 14.72 -6.27
N LYS A 419 -6.96 15.77 -6.08
CA LYS A 419 -7.19 16.39 -4.78
C LYS A 419 -8.65 16.21 -4.39
N ILE A 420 -8.87 15.65 -3.20
CA ILE A 420 -10.20 15.62 -2.60
C ILE A 420 -10.50 17.01 -2.05
N GLU A 421 -11.67 17.56 -2.41
CA GLU A 421 -12.10 18.85 -1.89
C GLU A 421 -12.23 18.81 -0.36
N GLY A 422 -11.66 19.81 0.31
CA GLY A 422 -11.63 19.88 1.78
C GLY A 422 -10.53 19.07 2.46
N MET A 423 -9.71 18.33 1.71
CA MET A 423 -8.51 17.65 2.21
C MET A 423 -7.23 18.39 1.82
N GLU A 424 -6.20 18.27 2.66
CA GLU A 424 -4.93 18.96 2.44
C GLU A 424 -4.09 18.26 1.37
N SER A 425 -4.04 16.93 1.38
CA SER A 425 -3.10 16.19 0.55
C SER A 425 -3.58 16.04 -0.90
N VAL A 426 -2.60 16.03 -1.81
CA VAL A 426 -2.81 15.71 -3.22
C VAL A 426 -2.32 14.29 -3.45
N GLN A 427 -3.20 13.42 -3.92
CA GLN A 427 -2.83 12.07 -4.31
C GLN A 427 -2.12 12.11 -5.66
N GLN A 428 -0.97 11.46 -5.78
CA GLN A 428 -0.22 11.37 -7.03
C GLN A 428 0.09 9.92 -7.39
N LYS A 429 -0.05 9.59 -8.67
CA LYS A 429 0.33 8.29 -9.23
C LYS A 429 1.05 8.50 -10.55
N THR A 430 2.22 7.89 -10.68
CA THR A 430 3.03 7.93 -11.90
C THR A 430 3.01 6.57 -12.56
N VAL A 431 2.70 6.53 -13.86
CA VAL A 431 2.72 5.34 -14.71
C VAL A 431 3.64 5.59 -15.91
N ASN A 432 4.10 4.54 -16.57
CA ASN A 432 4.93 4.71 -17.75
C ASN A 432 4.07 5.07 -18.96
N LEU A 433 4.58 5.96 -19.80
CA LEU A 433 4.09 6.16 -21.15
C LEU A 433 4.86 5.20 -22.07
N ILE A 434 4.15 4.30 -22.74
CA ILE A 434 4.75 3.25 -23.56
C ILE A 434 4.28 3.34 -25.01
N THR A 435 5.09 2.82 -25.94
CA THR A 435 4.66 2.63 -27.32
C THR A 435 3.50 1.64 -27.40
N ALA A 436 2.47 1.98 -28.18
CA ALA A 436 1.32 1.10 -28.42
C ALA A 436 1.59 0.05 -29.52
N GLU A 437 2.60 0.30 -30.35
CA GLU A 437 3.05 -0.55 -31.43
C GLU A 437 4.57 -0.43 -31.64
N GLU A 438 5.13 -1.25 -32.50
CA GLU A 438 6.55 -1.16 -32.86
C GLU A 438 6.81 0.03 -33.79
N ALA A 439 7.80 0.86 -33.45
CA ALA A 439 8.31 1.88 -34.35
C ALA A 439 9.40 1.26 -35.25
N GLU A 440 9.01 0.78 -36.43
CA GLU A 440 9.95 0.19 -37.40
C GLU A 440 11.00 1.20 -37.88
N LYS A 441 12.22 0.72 -38.15
CA LYS A 441 13.27 1.55 -38.76
C LYS A 441 12.95 1.85 -40.23
N ALA A 442 13.16 3.09 -40.66
CA ALA A 442 13.04 3.46 -42.06
C ALA A 442 14.08 2.76 -42.94
N GLY A 443 13.68 2.40 -44.15
CA GLY A 443 14.59 1.89 -45.18
C GLY A 443 15.64 2.93 -45.60
N TRP A 444 16.77 2.44 -46.12
CA TRP A 444 17.95 3.26 -46.46
C TRP A 444 17.63 4.45 -47.40
N PHE A 445 16.77 4.27 -48.39
CA PHE A 445 16.41 5.33 -49.35
C PHE A 445 15.67 6.48 -48.68
N LYS A 446 14.76 6.17 -47.75
CA LYS A 446 14.01 7.18 -46.99
C LYS A 446 14.92 7.94 -46.03
N LEU A 447 15.88 7.25 -45.40
CA LEU A 447 16.90 7.88 -44.57
C LEU A 447 17.82 8.82 -45.39
N LEU A 448 18.23 8.40 -46.59
CA LEU A 448 19.05 9.21 -47.50
C LEU A 448 18.29 10.48 -47.95
N MET A 449 17.04 10.35 -48.37
CA MET A 449 16.22 11.49 -48.78
C MET A 449 15.99 12.49 -47.65
N ARG A 450 15.77 12.00 -46.41
CA ARG A 450 15.68 12.88 -45.22
C ARG A 450 16.98 13.61 -44.96
N ALA A 451 18.12 12.92 -44.99
CA ALA A 451 19.43 13.55 -44.78
C ALA A 451 19.75 14.63 -45.83
N ILE A 452 19.36 14.42 -47.09
CA ILE A 452 19.48 15.45 -48.14
C ILE A 452 18.57 16.65 -47.82
N GLY A 453 17.32 16.40 -47.41
CA GLY A 453 16.38 17.46 -47.01
C GLY A 453 16.89 18.30 -45.85
N ASP A 454 17.34 17.65 -44.78
CA ASP A 454 17.89 18.29 -43.58
C ASP A 454 19.11 19.16 -43.94
N PHE A 455 20.03 18.64 -44.76
CA PHE A 455 21.21 19.37 -45.23
C PHE A 455 20.86 20.69 -45.96
N PHE A 456 19.87 20.67 -46.86
CA PHE A 456 19.44 21.88 -47.55
C PHE A 456 18.65 22.81 -46.64
N GLY A 457 17.85 22.29 -45.71
CA GLY A 457 17.12 23.09 -44.72
C GLY A 457 18.06 23.88 -43.80
N ASP A 458 19.11 23.22 -43.31
CA ASP A 458 20.13 23.85 -42.47
C ASP A 458 20.94 24.90 -43.24
N LEU A 459 21.27 24.62 -44.51
CA LEU A 459 21.96 25.57 -45.39
C LEU A 459 21.13 26.84 -45.62
N PHE A 460 19.83 26.71 -45.85
CA PHE A 460 18.93 27.86 -46.03
C PHE A 460 18.74 28.67 -44.75
N THR A 461 18.65 28.00 -43.59
CA THR A 461 18.51 28.67 -42.29
C THR A 461 19.79 29.43 -41.94
N GLY A 462 20.96 28.84 -42.16
CA GLY A 462 22.25 29.50 -41.96
C GLY A 462 22.50 30.68 -42.90
N ILE A 463 21.96 30.66 -44.12
CA ILE A 463 21.99 31.81 -45.04
C ILE A 463 21.03 32.91 -44.55
N LYS A 464 19.86 32.55 -44.03
CA LYS A 464 18.87 33.51 -43.51
C LYS A 464 19.34 34.24 -42.26
N ASP A 465 20.12 33.59 -41.40
CA ASP A 465 20.72 34.24 -40.22
C ASP A 465 21.97 35.09 -40.55
N LEU A 466 22.43 35.06 -41.82
CA LEU A 466 23.56 35.85 -42.32
C LEU A 466 23.14 37.20 -42.94
N PHE A 467 21.84 37.44 -43.11
CA PHE A 467 21.23 38.68 -43.62
C PHE A 467 20.24 39.24 -42.59
#